data_AF-A0A3M1L9S6-F1
#
_entry.id   AF-A0A3M1L9S6-F1
#
_cell.length_a   1.000
_cell.length_b   1.000
_cell.length_c   1.000
_cell.angle_alpha   90.00
_cell.angle_beta   90.00
_cell.angle_gamma   90.00
#
_symmetry.space_group_name_H-M   'P 1'
#
loop_
_entity.id
_entity.type
_entity.pdbx_description
1 polymer ?
#
loop_
_entity_poly.entity_id
_entity_poly.type
_entity_poly.pdbx_seq_one_letter_code
_entity_poly.pdbx_strand_id
1 'polypeptide(L)' 'MMSKHTPFLERLPAYVLGCLEEDEAREVSDHLAACPACRAEWLAYLEVVGDLALAVPQEEPPAALKGRLMARLSARPR' A
#
# COMPACT_ATOMS: atom_id res chain seq x y z
N MET A 1 24.12 11.15 -3.87
CA MET A 1 23.81 10.90 -5.29
C MET A 1 22.30 11.06 -5.48
N MET A 2 21.80 12.30 -5.58
CA MET A 2 20.37 12.64 -5.42
C MET A 2 19.58 12.76 -6.75
N SER A 3 20.14 12.34 -7.89
CA SER A 3 19.52 12.66 -9.19
C SER A 3 18.55 11.62 -9.76
N LYS A 4 18.44 10.40 -9.21
CA LYS A 4 17.58 9.33 -9.77
C LYS A 4 16.37 8.94 -8.91
N HIS A 5 16.23 9.46 -7.69
CA HIS A 5 15.17 9.06 -6.75
C HIS A 5 14.05 10.09 -6.60
N THR A 6 14.33 11.37 -6.86
CA THR A 6 13.41 12.49 -6.66
C THR A 6 12.02 12.28 -7.28
N PRO A 7 11.86 11.90 -8.56
CA PRO A 7 10.52 11.73 -9.15
C PRO A 7 9.72 10.59 -8.50
N PHE A 8 10.41 9.56 -7.98
CA PHE A 8 9.73 8.46 -7.30
C PHE A 8 9.31 8.82 -5.88
N LEU A 9 10.15 9.53 -5.13
CA LEU A 9 9.83 10.00 -3.78
C LEU A 9 8.60 10.92 -3.79
N GLU A 10 8.51 11.83 -4.76
CA GLU A 10 7.36 12.74 -4.91
C GLU A 10 6.05 12.01 -5.26
N ARG A 11 6.14 10.84 -5.92
CA ARG A 11 4.99 10.01 -6.27
C ARG A 11 4.55 9.06 -5.14
N LEU A 12 5.39 8.81 -4.13
CA LEU A 12 5.08 7.86 -3.05
C LEU A 12 3.79 8.17 -2.29
N PRO A 13 3.47 9.43 -1.91
CA PRO A 13 2.21 9.74 -1.24
C PRO A 13 0.98 9.34 -2.06
N ALA A 14 0.99 9.64 -3.36
CA ALA A 14 -0.11 9.26 -4.26
C ALA A 14 -0.14 7.74 -4.48
N TYR A 15 1.02 7.09 -4.57
CA TYR A 15 1.11 5.64 -4.68
C TYR A 15 0.51 4.90 -3.48
N VAL A 16 0.86 5.30 -2.24
CA VAL A 16 0.32 4.63 -1.04
C VAL A 16 -1.18 4.82 -0.85
N LEU A 17 -1.73 5.93 -1.35
CA LEU A 17 -3.17 6.20 -1.34
C LEU A 17 -3.91 5.56 -2.52
N GLY A 18 -3.19 4.92 -3.45
CA GLY A 18 -3.78 4.32 -4.65
C GLY A 18 -4.35 5.37 -5.63
N CYS A 19 -3.77 6.57 -5.67
CA CYS A 19 -4.23 7.69 -6.48
C CYS A 19 -3.45 7.88 -7.80
N LEU A 20 -2.51 6.99 -8.12
CA LEU A 20 -1.79 7.00 -9.38
C LEU A 20 -2.54 6.21 -10.45
N GLU A 21 -2.33 6.59 -11.72
CA GLU A 21 -2.75 5.78 -12.86
C GLU A 21 -1.99 4.45 -12.90
N GLU A 22 -2.53 3.45 -13.61
CA GLU A 22 -1.98 2.08 -13.58
C GLU A 22 -0.53 1.99 -14.07
N ASP A 23 -0.19 2.75 -15.11
CA ASP A 23 1.16 2.85 -15.67
C ASP A 23 2.13 3.52 -14.69
N GLU A 24 1.73 4.64 -14.07
CA GLU A 24 2.52 5.33 -13.05
C GLU A 24 2.75 4.47 -11.81
N ALA A 25 1.72 3.76 -11.35
CA ALA A 25 1.81 2.84 -10.23
C ALA A 25 2.75 1.67 -10.53
N ARG A 26 2.74 1.16 -11.77
CA ARG A 26 3.69 0.13 -12.23
C ARG A 26 5.12 0.64 -12.17
N GLU A 27 5.40 1.84 -12.69
CA GLU A 27 6.74 2.43 -12.66
C GLU A 27 7.27 2.56 -11.22
N VAL A 28 6.44 3.06 -10.29
CA VAL A 28 6.81 3.18 -8.88
C VAL A 28 7.09 1.80 -8.27
N SER A 29 6.21 0.82 -8.52
CA SER A 29 6.37 -0.56 -8.02
C SER A 29 7.68 -1.21 -8.49
N ASP A 30 8.02 -1.05 -9.77
CA ASP A 30 9.24 -1.61 -10.35
C ASP A 30 10.49 -0.98 -9.72
N HIS A 31 10.47 0.34 -9.47
CA HIS A 31 11.56 1.01 -8.75
C HIS A 31 11.64 0.58 -7.28
N LEU A 32 10.50 0.41 -6.60
CA LEU A 32 10.45 -0.12 -5.25
C LEU A 32 11.03 -1.54 -5.17
N ALA A 33 10.90 -2.37 -6.20
CA ALA A 33 11.55 -3.68 -6.22
C ALA A 33 13.10 -3.57 -6.24
N ALA A 34 13.64 -2.54 -6.89
CA ALA A 34 15.08 -2.38 -7.06
C ALA A 34 15.77 -1.48 -6.00
N CYS A 35 15.05 -0.56 -5.36
CA CYS A 35 15.65 0.48 -4.51
C CYS A 35 15.30 0.36 -3.01
N PRO A 36 16.25 -0.05 -2.14
CA PRO A 36 16.01 -0.13 -0.69
C PRO A 36 15.66 1.21 -0.03
N ALA A 37 16.24 2.32 -0.49
CA ALA A 37 16.00 3.63 0.09
C ALA A 37 14.56 4.11 -0.14
N CYS A 38 14.06 3.97 -1.38
CA CYS A 38 12.67 4.31 -1.69
C CYS A 38 11.68 3.33 -1.04
N ARG A 39 12.05 2.06 -0.81
CA ARG A 39 11.26 1.14 0.00
C ARG A 39 11.14 1.59 1.46
N ALA A 40 12.23 2.06 2.06
CA ALA A 40 12.20 2.57 3.43
C ALA A 40 11.25 3.77 3.54
N GLU A 41 11.30 4.69 2.57
CA GLU A 41 10.39 5.83 2.52
C GLU A 41 8.92 5.40 2.31
N TRP A 42 8.68 4.45 1.40
CA TRP A 42 7.36 3.90 1.15
C TRP A 42 6.75 3.27 2.42
N LEU A 43 7.55 2.53 3.20
CA LEU A 43 7.11 1.97 4.47
C LEU A 43 6.74 3.04 5.49
N ALA A 44 7.48 4.15 5.55
CA ALA A 44 7.16 5.29 6.43
C ALA A 44 5.82 5.93 6.04
N TYR A 45 5.54 6.09 4.74
CA TYR A 45 4.24 6.56 4.27
C TYR A 45 3.10 5.58 4.59
N LEU A 46 3.34 4.26 4.45
CA LEU A 46 2.32 3.25 4.79
C LEU A 46 1.92 3.26 6.26
N GLU A 47 2.86 3.53 7.17
CA GLU A 47 2.57 3.69 8.60
C GLU A 47 1.57 4.83 8.83
N VAL A 48 1.83 6.00 8.23
CA VAL A 48 0.95 7.18 8.34
C VAL A 48 -0.43 6.90 7.72
N VAL A 49 -0.48 6.22 6.57
CA VAL A 49 -1.76 5.84 5.94
C VAL A 49 -2.55 4.87 6.84
N GLY A 50 -1.87 3.97 7.53
CA GLY A 50 -2.49 3.10 8.53
C GLY A 50 -3.15 3.88 9.66
N ASP A 51 -2.47 4.91 10.19
CA ASP A 51 -3.02 5.78 11.23
C ASP A 51 -4.24 6.58 10.73
N LEU A 52 -4.20 7.06 9.48
CA LEU A 52 -5.33 7.77 8.87
C LEU A 52 -6.59 6.89 8.80
N ALA A 53 -6.46 5.60 8.53
CA ALA A 53 -7.58 4.66 8.52
C ALA A 53 -8.24 4.48 9.89
N LEU A 54 -7.52 4.75 10.98
CA LEU A 54 -8.05 4.72 12.35
C LEU A 54 -8.66 6.05 12.80
N ALA A 55 -8.33 7.15 12.12
CA ALA A 55 -8.83 8.48 12.45
C ALA A 55 -10.27 8.73 11.98
N VAL A 56 -10.79 7.89 11.07
CA VAL A 56 -12.17 7.97 10.57
C VAL A 56 -13.13 7.14 11.44
N PRO A 57 -14.44 7.48 11.47
CA PRO A 57 -15.44 6.62 12.12
C PRO A 57 -15.35 5.18 11.61
N GLN A 58 -15.32 4.24 12.54
CA GLN A 58 -15.21 2.81 12.22
C GLN A 58 -16.61 2.25 11.99
N GLU A 59 -16.78 1.53 10.88
CA GLU A 59 -18.03 0.86 10.52
C GLU A 59 -17.96 -0.63 10.90
N GLU A 60 -19.00 -1.13 11.56
CA GLU A 60 -19.06 -2.53 11.97
C GLU A 60 -19.26 -3.43 10.74
N PRO A 61 -18.37 -4.38 10.44
CA PRO A 61 -18.54 -5.28 9.32
C PRO A 61 -19.71 -6.25 9.57
N PRO A 62 -20.37 -6.78 8.51
CA PRO A 62 -21.40 -7.80 8.68
C PRO A 62 -20.87 -9.02 9.45
N ALA A 63 -21.61 -9.51 10.45
CA ALA A 63 -21.16 -10.59 11.35
C ALA A 63 -20.67 -11.86 10.62
N ALA A 64 -21.24 -12.17 9.44
CA ALA A 64 -20.84 -13.31 8.63
C ALA A 64 -19.51 -13.12 7.87
N LEU A 65 -18.97 -11.90 7.76
CA LEU A 65 -17.80 -11.58 6.95
C LEU A 65 -16.56 -12.38 7.39
N LYS A 66 -16.28 -12.40 8.70
CA LYS A 66 -15.15 -13.15 9.26
C LYS A 66 -15.22 -14.64 8.93
N GLY A 67 -16.38 -15.26 9.13
CA GLY A 67 -16.58 -16.68 8.83
C GLY A 67 -16.37 -17.00 7.35
N ARG A 68 -16.93 -16.17 6.45
CA ARG A 68 -16.74 -16.33 5.00
C ARG A 68 -15.27 -16.17 4.58
N LEU A 69 -14.56 -15.20 5.14
CA LEU A 69 -13.15 -14.98 4.85
C LEU A 69 -12.29 -16.19 5.28
N MET A 70 -12.49 -16.68 6.50
CA MET A 70 -11.73 -17.82 7.03
C MET A 70 -11.99 -19.11 6.24
N ALA A 71 -13.24 -19.37 5.86
CA ALA A 71 -13.58 -20.52 5.02
C ALA A 71 -12.85 -20.48 3.66
N ARG A 72 -12.73 -19.30 3.04
CA ARG A 72 -11.99 -19.12 1.77
C ARG A 72 -10.49 -19.37 1.92
N LEU A 73 -9.89 -18.92 3.03
CA LEU A 73 -8.46 -19.14 3.29
C LEU A 73 -8.14 -20.62 3.50
N SER A 74 -8.98 -21.35 4.25
CA SER A 74 -8.81 -22.79 4.49
C SER A 74 -9.07 -23.65 3.25
N ALA A 75 -9.91 -23.20 2.33
CA ALA A 75 -10.25 -23.91 1.10
C ALA A 75 -9.19 -23.75 -0.02
N ARG A 76 -8.27 -22.78 0.10
CA ARG A 76 -7.20 -22.59 -0.88
C ARG A 76 -6.07 -23.58 -0.57
N PRO A 77 -5.83 -24.62 -1.40
CA PRO A 77 -4.66 -25.49 -1.22
C PRO A 77 -3.38 -24.65 -1.35
N ARG A 78 -2.38 -24.99 -0.53
CA ARG A 78 -1.06 -24.34 -0.53
C ARG A 78 -0.33 -24.57 -1.85
#